data_AF-A0A940L206-F1
#
_entry.id   AF-A0A940L206-F1
#
_cell.length_a   1.000
_cell.length_b   1.000
_cell.length_c   1.000
_cell.angle_alpha   90.00
_cell.angle_beta   90.00
_cell.angle_gamma   90.00
#
_symmetry.space_group_name_H-M   'P 1'
#
loop_
_entity.id
_entity.type
_entity.pdbx_description
1 polymer ?
#
loop_
_entity_poly.entity_id
_entity_poly.type
_entity_poly.pdbx_seq_one_letter_code
_entity_poly.pdbx_strand_id
1 'polypeptide(L)'
;MLTSQWYFKFLAGILVLAFFGQAHAEEEAPQTEERYVQISRTDFTGTERAINFGLMYAGQWIVYGITQEETIREHGSFSNWITNMWHPEYDKDTYDYNIFKHAISGQLYYQWYRSRGYTEQRAFLWSFMSSLAFEFTIETVTERPSFQDMYLTPVLGSVLGMGMERVSLYFHSKKSWPYRALGFLFNPFSLLPDSQYKFVAVPIAKKDFAGLQVSWSFQ
;
A
#
# COMPACT_ATOMS: atom_id res chain seq x y z
N MET A 1 -16.21 -43.63 -71.26
CA MET A 1 -15.05 -42.80 -70.90
C MET A 1 -15.53 -41.39 -70.57
N LEU A 2 -15.94 -41.19 -69.33
CA LEU A 2 -16.32 -39.93 -68.71
C LEU A 2 -15.84 -40.05 -67.26
N THR A 3 -15.53 -38.93 -66.61
CA THR A 3 -15.52 -38.73 -65.14
C THR A 3 -14.24 -38.92 -64.30
N SER A 4 -13.04 -38.53 -64.76
CA SER A 4 -11.92 -38.26 -63.81
C SER A 4 -11.83 -36.80 -63.33
N GLN A 5 -12.35 -35.83 -64.09
CA GLN A 5 -12.23 -34.41 -63.74
C GLN A 5 -13.26 -33.90 -62.72
N TRP A 6 -14.42 -34.55 -62.61
CA TRP A 6 -15.47 -34.15 -61.67
C TRP A 6 -15.15 -34.57 -60.23
N TYR A 7 -14.50 -35.73 -60.05
CA TYR A 7 -14.10 -36.24 -58.74
C TYR A 7 -13.06 -35.33 -58.06
N PHE A 8 -12.11 -34.81 -58.85
CA PHE A 8 -11.07 -33.90 -58.36
C PHE A 8 -11.62 -32.53 -57.95
N LYS A 9 -12.61 -31.99 -58.69
CA LYS A 9 -13.24 -30.71 -58.33
C LYS A 9 -14.15 -30.84 -57.10
N PHE A 10 -14.79 -31.99 -56.91
CA PHE A 10 -15.63 -32.26 -55.73
C PHE A 10 -14.79 -32.48 -54.46
N LEU A 11 -13.69 -33.24 -54.55
CA LEU A 11 -12.75 -33.42 -53.43
C LEU A 11 -12.00 -32.14 -53.06
N ALA A 12 -11.64 -31.30 -54.04
CA ALA A 12 -11.06 -29.99 -53.78
C ALA A 12 -12.06 -29.05 -53.09
N GLY A 13 -13.35 -29.10 -53.45
CA GLY A 13 -14.41 -28.34 -52.77
C GLY A 13 -14.64 -28.78 -51.32
N ILE A 14 -14.57 -30.09 -51.03
CA ILE A 14 -14.69 -30.62 -49.66
C ILE A 14 -13.45 -30.28 -48.82
N LEU A 15 -12.25 -30.32 -49.39
CA LEU A 15 -11.02 -29.92 -48.69
C LEU A 15 -11.01 -28.42 -48.38
N VAL A 16 -11.49 -27.57 -49.29
CA VAL A 16 -11.62 -26.13 -49.01
C VAL A 16 -12.68 -25.86 -47.94
N LEU A 17 -13.81 -26.56 -47.95
CA LEU A 17 -14.83 -26.44 -46.88
C LEU A 17 -14.36 -27.01 -45.54
N ALA A 18 -13.54 -28.06 -45.53
CA ALA A 18 -12.91 -28.60 -44.32
C ALA A 18 -11.84 -27.66 -43.74
N PHE A 19 -11.12 -26.92 -44.60
CA PHE A 19 -10.14 -25.90 -44.17
C PHE A 19 -10.80 -24.60 -43.70
N PHE A 20 -11.93 -24.19 -44.31
CA PHE A 20 -12.69 -23.03 -43.82
C PHE A 20 -13.55 -23.34 -42.59
N GLY A 21 -13.89 -24.61 -42.35
CA GLY A 21 -14.64 -25.04 -41.16
C GLY A 21 -13.83 -25.11 -39.86
N GLN A 22 -12.51 -24.93 -39.90
CA GLN A 22 -11.63 -25.05 -38.72
C GLN A 22 -10.88 -23.76 -38.32
N ALA A 23 -11.18 -22.61 -38.91
CA ALA A 23 -10.48 -21.35 -38.61
C ALA A 23 -11.32 -20.30 -37.89
N HIS A 24 -12.43 -20.69 -37.27
CA HIS A 24 -12.99 -19.92 -36.16
C HIS A 24 -12.53 -20.59 -34.87
N ALA A 25 -11.27 -20.39 -34.52
CA ALA A 25 -10.92 -20.39 -33.11
C ALA A 25 -11.77 -19.27 -32.50
N GLU A 26 -12.80 -19.63 -31.74
CA GLU A 26 -13.39 -18.70 -30.78
C GLU A 26 -12.22 -18.13 -29.99
N GLU A 27 -11.92 -16.85 -30.21
CA GLU A 27 -10.93 -16.14 -29.43
C GLU A 27 -11.52 -16.08 -28.00
N GLU A 28 -11.24 -17.10 -27.20
CA GLU A 28 -11.66 -17.16 -25.80
C GLU A 28 -11.22 -15.85 -25.16
N ALA A 29 -12.18 -15.02 -24.75
CA ALA A 29 -11.90 -13.75 -24.11
C ALA A 29 -10.88 -13.98 -22.98
N PRO A 30 -9.81 -13.17 -22.90
CA PRO A 30 -8.75 -13.38 -21.91
C PRO A 30 -9.38 -13.48 -20.53
N GLN A 31 -9.18 -14.63 -19.87
CA GLN A 31 -9.71 -14.84 -18.52
C GLN A 31 -9.04 -13.83 -17.59
N THR A 32 -9.84 -13.04 -16.86
CA THR A 32 -9.35 -12.05 -15.91
C THR A 32 -9.69 -12.49 -14.49
N GLU A 33 -8.75 -12.27 -13.57
CA GLU A 33 -8.97 -12.41 -12.13
C GLU A 33 -9.03 -11.02 -11.51
N GLU A 34 -10.13 -10.72 -10.80
CA GLU A 34 -10.18 -9.51 -9.98
C GLU A 34 -9.35 -9.71 -8.70
N ARG A 35 -8.38 -8.84 -8.48
CA ARG A 35 -7.54 -8.85 -7.28
C ARG A 35 -7.59 -7.51 -6.57
N TYR A 36 -7.68 -7.54 -5.25
CA TYR A 36 -7.51 -6.34 -4.44
C TYR A 36 -6.02 -6.11 -4.16
N VAL A 37 -5.47 -4.99 -4.65
CA VAL A 37 -4.03 -4.70 -4.59
C VAL A 37 -3.76 -3.28 -4.13
N GLN A 38 -2.55 -3.05 -3.62
CA GLN A 38 -1.98 -1.72 -3.47
C GLN A 38 -1.32 -1.30 -4.78
N ILE A 39 -1.68 -0.12 -5.30
CA ILE A 39 -1.12 0.45 -6.53
C ILE A 39 -0.05 1.46 -6.14
N SER A 40 1.21 1.16 -6.48
CA SER A 40 2.33 2.06 -6.23
C SER A 40 2.58 2.99 -7.41
N ARG A 41 2.91 4.25 -7.10
CA ARG A 41 3.32 5.30 -8.03
C ARG A 41 4.77 5.68 -7.79
N THR A 42 5.50 5.96 -8.86
CA THR A 42 6.91 6.37 -8.80
C THR A 42 7.10 7.88 -8.95
N ASP A 43 6.06 8.60 -9.32
CA ASP A 43 6.02 10.03 -9.55
C ASP A 43 5.14 10.68 -8.47
N PHE A 44 5.71 11.65 -7.78
CA PHE A 44 4.98 12.54 -6.86
C PHE A 44 5.61 13.91 -6.98
N THR A 45 4.79 14.93 -7.20
CA THR A 45 5.21 16.33 -7.13
C THR A 45 5.67 16.70 -5.73
N GLY A 46 6.48 17.76 -5.61
CA GLY A 46 6.89 18.28 -4.29
C GLY A 46 5.68 18.67 -3.43
N THR A 47 4.66 19.28 -4.04
CA THR A 47 3.42 19.68 -3.38
C THR A 47 2.63 18.49 -2.84
N GLU A 48 2.47 17.42 -3.61
CA GLU A 48 1.82 16.20 -3.11
C GLU A 48 2.56 15.63 -1.89
N ARG A 49 3.90 15.58 -1.94
CA ARG A 49 4.71 15.10 -0.80
C ARG A 49 4.51 15.97 0.43
N ALA A 50 4.55 17.29 0.26
CA ALA A 50 4.34 18.24 1.34
C ALA A 50 2.94 18.12 1.95
N ILE A 51 1.89 18.00 1.14
CA ILE A 51 0.52 17.81 1.62
C ILE A 51 0.38 16.47 2.36
N ASN A 52 0.88 15.38 1.79
CA ASN A 52 0.81 14.06 2.43
C ASN A 52 1.54 14.05 3.77
N PHE A 53 2.71 14.70 3.86
CA PHE A 53 3.45 14.84 5.10
C PHE A 53 2.74 15.76 6.10
N GLY A 54 2.24 16.91 5.66
CA GLY A 54 1.52 17.86 6.52
C GLY A 54 0.25 17.27 7.12
N LEU A 55 -0.51 16.47 6.35
CA LEU A 55 -1.69 15.77 6.86
C LEU A 55 -1.32 14.70 7.88
N MET A 56 -0.26 13.93 7.65
CA MET A 56 0.25 12.96 8.63
C MET A 56 0.68 13.69 9.92
N TYR A 57 1.44 14.76 9.79
CA TYR A 57 1.93 15.56 10.90
C TYR A 57 0.80 16.21 11.72
N ALA A 58 -0.22 16.76 11.06
CA ALA A 58 -1.42 17.26 11.74
C ALA A 58 -2.16 16.13 12.47
N GLY A 59 -2.27 14.94 11.85
CA GLY A 59 -2.83 13.75 12.49
C GLY A 59 -2.05 13.33 13.73
N GLN A 60 -0.71 13.38 13.70
CA GLN A 60 0.14 13.09 14.85
C GLN A 60 -0.15 14.04 16.02
N TRP A 61 -0.24 15.35 15.77
CA TRP A 61 -0.62 16.33 16.80
C TRP A 61 -1.98 16.06 17.43
N ILE A 62 -2.99 15.74 16.61
CA ILE A 62 -4.34 15.43 17.08
C ILE A 62 -4.31 14.18 17.97
N VAL A 63 -3.67 13.10 17.50
CA VAL A 63 -3.55 11.86 18.27
C VAL A 63 -2.80 12.11 19.57
N TYR A 64 -1.70 12.86 19.53
CA TYR A 64 -0.92 13.20 20.72
C TYR A 64 -1.76 13.98 21.74
N GLY A 65 -2.45 15.04 21.31
CA GLY A 65 -3.28 15.86 22.19
C GLY A 65 -4.43 15.09 22.84
N ILE A 66 -5.00 14.09 22.15
CA ILE A 66 -6.06 13.23 22.70
C ILE A 66 -5.49 12.14 23.62
N THR A 67 -4.38 11.51 23.23
CA THR A 67 -3.85 10.33 23.94
C THR A 67 -2.93 10.66 25.11
N GLN A 68 -2.34 11.86 25.12
CA GLN A 68 -1.38 12.34 26.12
C GLN A 68 -1.89 13.58 26.87
N GLU A 69 -3.21 13.76 26.96
CA GLU A 69 -3.82 14.94 27.59
C GLU A 69 -3.32 15.17 29.03
N GLU A 70 -3.22 14.11 29.84
CA GLU A 70 -2.73 14.19 31.23
C GLU A 70 -1.25 14.60 31.27
N THR A 71 -0.40 13.93 30.49
CA THR A 71 1.03 14.24 30.38
C THR A 71 1.27 15.69 29.92
N ILE A 72 0.47 16.18 28.96
CA ILE A 72 0.52 17.57 28.50
C ILE A 72 0.10 18.54 29.61
N ARG A 73 -0.91 18.20 30.41
CA ARG A 73 -1.33 19.06 31.54
C ARG A 73 -0.29 19.12 32.65
N GLU A 74 0.41 18.03 32.92
CA GLU A 74 1.39 17.94 34.01
C GLU A 74 2.78 18.44 33.62
N HIS A 75 3.24 18.12 32.41
CA HIS A 75 4.61 18.35 31.95
C HIS A 75 4.70 19.26 30.71
N GLY A 76 3.58 19.59 30.08
CA GLY A 76 3.54 20.39 28.86
C GLY A 76 3.88 21.86 29.09
N SER A 77 4.84 22.40 28.35
CA SER A 77 5.05 23.84 28.29
C SER A 77 5.71 24.31 26.99
N PHE A 78 5.44 25.56 26.60
CA PHE A 78 6.10 26.18 25.44
C PHE A 78 7.62 26.32 25.63
N SER A 79 8.07 26.49 26.88
CA SER A 79 9.50 26.49 27.19
C SER A 79 10.12 25.13 26.89
N ASN A 80 9.49 24.04 27.34
CA ASN A 80 9.95 22.67 27.08
C ASN A 80 10.02 22.38 25.58
N TRP A 81 8.98 22.77 24.84
CA TRP A 81 8.94 22.61 23.39
C TRP A 81 10.15 23.23 22.66
N ILE A 82 10.60 24.40 23.10
CA ILE A 82 11.78 25.06 22.54
C ILE A 82 13.08 24.44 23.06
N THR A 83 13.19 24.16 24.36
CA THR A 83 14.44 23.73 24.98
C THR A 83 14.75 22.27 24.71
N ASN A 84 13.77 21.37 24.83
CA ASN A 84 13.95 19.93 24.72
C ASN A 84 14.43 19.50 23.33
N MET A 85 14.01 20.19 22.27
CA MET A 85 14.47 19.98 20.89
C MET A 85 16.01 19.93 20.76
N TRP A 86 16.74 20.66 21.59
CA TRP A 86 18.21 20.75 21.54
C TRP A 86 18.93 19.76 22.46
N HIS A 87 18.18 18.95 23.22
CA HIS A 87 18.72 18.06 24.25
C HIS A 87 18.21 16.62 24.07
N PRO A 88 18.52 15.95 22.94
CA PRO A 88 18.15 14.55 22.75
C PRO A 88 18.91 13.65 23.73
N GLU A 89 18.24 12.64 24.25
CA GLU A 89 18.79 11.70 25.23
C GLU A 89 18.49 10.25 24.86
N TYR A 90 19.26 9.33 25.44
CA TYR A 90 18.86 7.93 25.46
C TYR A 90 17.88 7.75 26.60
N ASP A 91 16.64 7.43 26.28
CA ASP A 91 15.59 7.18 27.25
C ASP A 91 16.00 6.08 28.26
N LYS A 92 15.63 6.29 29.53
CA LYS A 92 15.88 5.39 30.67
C LYS A 92 14.63 4.64 31.11
N ASP A 93 13.47 4.94 30.52
CA ASP A 93 12.21 4.35 30.91
C ASP A 93 12.08 2.89 30.43
N THR A 94 11.19 2.13 31.06
CA THR A 94 11.03 0.68 30.88
C THR A 94 10.74 0.30 29.42
N TYR A 95 11.81 -0.11 28.74
CA TYR A 95 11.96 -0.62 27.35
C TYR A 95 10.74 -1.33 26.73
N ASP A 96 9.95 -2.07 27.51
CA ASP A 96 8.94 -3.01 27.00
C ASP A 96 7.57 -2.39 26.66
N TYR A 97 7.12 -1.36 27.37
CA TYR A 97 5.79 -0.77 27.09
C TYR A 97 5.82 0.25 25.95
N ASN A 98 6.95 0.95 25.79
CA ASN A 98 7.08 2.01 24.80
C ASN A 98 7.20 1.45 23.37
N ILE A 99 7.93 0.34 23.21
CA ILE A 99 8.20 -0.26 21.89
C ILE A 99 6.92 -0.66 21.12
N PHE A 100 5.86 -1.09 21.82
CA PHE A 100 4.61 -1.46 21.17
C PHE A 100 3.84 -0.24 20.64
N LYS A 101 3.78 0.84 21.43
CA LYS A 101 3.18 2.11 20.99
C LYS A 101 3.93 2.67 19.80
N HIS A 102 5.26 2.71 19.86
CA HIS A 102 6.10 3.16 18.75
C HIS A 102 5.93 2.28 17.51
N ALA A 103 5.88 0.94 17.66
CA ALA A 103 5.62 0.04 16.55
C ALA A 103 4.25 0.29 15.89
N ILE A 104 3.18 0.48 16.68
CA ILE A 104 1.86 0.82 16.13
C ILE A 104 1.86 2.19 15.44
N SER A 105 2.46 3.21 16.06
CA SER A 105 2.59 4.54 15.49
C SER A 105 3.30 4.49 14.14
N GLY A 106 4.46 3.83 14.07
CA GLY A 106 5.20 3.66 12.82
C GLY A 106 4.45 2.80 11.79
N GLN A 107 3.66 1.80 12.21
CA GLN A 107 2.75 1.07 11.30
C GLN A 107 1.79 2.05 10.62
N LEU A 108 1.15 2.94 11.40
CA LEU A 108 0.17 3.88 10.86
C LEU A 108 0.85 4.89 9.92
N TYR A 109 2.05 5.36 10.25
CA TYR A 109 2.81 6.27 9.38
C TYR A 109 3.13 5.60 8.05
N TYR A 110 3.64 4.36 8.10
CA TYR A 110 3.92 3.57 6.91
C TYR A 110 2.67 3.36 6.05
N GLN A 111 1.58 2.88 6.66
CA GLN A 111 0.32 2.58 5.96
C GLN A 111 -0.34 3.83 5.37
N TRP A 112 -0.22 4.98 6.02
CA TRP A 112 -0.65 6.26 5.45
C TRP A 112 0.03 6.50 4.10
N TYR A 113 1.36 6.46 4.03
CA TYR A 113 2.07 6.69 2.76
C TYR A 113 1.78 5.60 1.72
N ARG A 114 1.65 4.33 2.13
CA ARG A 114 1.21 3.26 1.22
C ARG A 114 -0.18 3.52 0.65
N SER A 115 -1.11 4.03 1.45
CA SER A 115 -2.45 4.42 1.00
C SER A 115 -2.40 5.56 -0.02
N ARG A 116 -1.39 6.44 0.02
CA ARG A 116 -1.17 7.49 -0.98
C ARG A 116 -0.51 6.99 -2.28
N GLY A 117 -0.17 5.71 -2.34
CA GLY A 117 0.49 5.09 -3.50
C GLY A 117 2.01 5.08 -3.43
N TYR A 118 2.63 5.38 -2.29
CA TYR A 118 4.08 5.34 -2.18
C TYR A 118 4.54 3.89 -2.27
N THR A 119 5.67 3.63 -2.94
CA THR A 119 6.32 2.31 -2.91
C THR A 119 6.72 1.96 -1.46
N GLU A 120 6.93 0.67 -1.15
CA GLU A 120 7.33 0.24 0.21
C GLU A 120 8.55 1.01 0.73
N GLN A 121 9.57 1.21 -0.12
CA GLN A 121 10.79 1.94 0.23
C GLN A 121 10.53 3.42 0.52
N ARG A 122 9.67 4.06 -0.28
CA ARG A 122 9.32 5.48 -0.07
C ARG A 122 8.42 5.64 1.14
N ALA A 123 7.50 4.71 1.38
CA ALA A 123 6.67 4.71 2.58
C ALA A 123 7.53 4.57 3.84
N PHE A 124 8.55 3.70 3.83
CA PHE A 124 9.54 3.61 4.90
C PHE A 124 10.28 4.94 5.11
N LEU A 125 10.81 5.54 4.04
CA LEU A 125 11.53 6.81 4.13
C LEU A 125 10.65 7.93 4.71
N TRP A 126 9.41 8.05 4.24
CA TRP A 126 8.51 9.09 4.72
C TRP A 126 7.97 8.80 6.13
N SER A 127 7.80 7.53 6.50
CA SER A 127 7.54 7.12 7.88
C SER A 127 8.69 7.51 8.81
N PHE A 128 9.94 7.37 8.35
CA PHE A 128 11.12 7.82 9.08
C PHE A 128 11.10 9.35 9.28
N MET A 129 10.81 10.12 8.22
CA MET A 129 10.68 11.58 8.32
C MET A 129 9.56 12.00 9.27
N SER A 130 8.40 11.35 9.24
CA SER A 130 7.29 11.61 10.17
C SER A 130 7.63 11.25 11.61
N SER A 131 8.41 10.19 11.82
CA SER A 131 8.91 9.84 13.15
C SER A 131 9.83 10.93 13.67
N LEU A 132 10.83 11.35 12.89
CA LEU A 132 11.73 12.44 13.30
C LEU A 132 10.98 13.73 13.61
N ALA A 133 9.99 14.09 12.78
CA ALA A 133 9.16 15.25 13.07
C ALA A 133 8.42 15.08 14.41
N PHE A 134 7.82 13.93 14.68
CA PHE A 134 7.17 13.67 15.96
C PHE A 134 8.13 13.85 17.14
N GLU A 135 9.27 13.16 17.11
CA GLU A 135 10.26 13.18 18.18
C GLU A 135 10.78 14.59 18.49
N PHE A 136 11.14 15.35 17.44
CA PHE A 136 11.77 16.66 17.63
C PHE A 136 10.78 17.83 17.79
N THR A 137 9.49 17.63 17.52
CA THR A 137 8.53 18.75 17.48
C THR A 137 7.21 18.50 18.16
N ILE A 138 6.81 17.26 18.44
CA ILE A 138 5.55 16.95 19.13
C ILE A 138 5.86 16.49 20.55
N GLU A 139 6.68 15.46 20.69
CA GLU A 139 7.04 14.89 21.99
C GLU A 139 7.81 15.89 22.86
N THR A 140 8.55 16.81 22.24
CA THR A 140 9.29 17.88 22.93
C THR A 140 8.42 18.77 23.82
N VAL A 141 7.10 18.79 23.62
CA VAL A 141 6.17 19.51 24.48
C VAL A 141 6.24 19.01 25.93
N THR A 142 6.42 17.72 26.14
CA THR A 142 6.40 17.08 27.47
C THR A 142 7.74 16.46 27.84
N GLU A 143 8.49 15.93 26.88
CA GLU A 143 9.66 15.08 27.12
C GLU A 143 10.83 15.46 26.20
N ARG A 144 12.01 14.86 26.39
CA ARG A 144 13.18 15.07 25.52
C ARG A 144 13.16 14.06 24.38
N PRO A 145 13.59 14.43 23.16
CA PRO A 145 13.61 13.48 22.04
C PRO A 145 14.46 12.25 22.36
N SER A 146 13.93 11.06 22.11
CA SER A 146 14.61 9.80 22.36
C SER A 146 15.38 9.32 21.14
N PHE A 147 16.70 9.09 21.29
CA PHE A 147 17.50 8.52 20.19
C PHE A 147 17.01 7.15 19.73
N GLN A 148 16.41 6.36 20.63
CA GLN A 148 15.95 5.00 20.33
C GLN A 148 14.71 5.05 19.44
N ASP A 149 13.79 5.93 19.76
CA ASP A 149 12.50 6.01 19.09
C ASP A 149 12.62 6.59 17.68
N MET A 150 13.66 7.39 17.42
CA MET A 150 14.02 7.85 16.08
C MET A 150 14.29 6.73 15.08
N TYR A 151 14.78 5.55 15.52
CA TYR A 151 15.00 4.41 14.62
C TYR A 151 14.06 3.24 14.88
N LEU A 152 13.67 2.97 16.13
CA LEU A 152 12.77 1.85 16.44
C LEU A 152 11.38 2.07 15.85
N THR A 153 10.81 3.27 16.02
CA THR A 153 9.48 3.62 15.51
C THR A 153 9.36 3.36 14.01
N PRO A 154 10.18 3.95 13.12
CA PRO A 154 10.02 3.75 11.69
C PRO A 154 10.44 2.36 11.23
N VAL A 155 11.43 1.72 11.87
CA VAL A 155 11.88 0.37 11.47
C VAL A 155 10.87 -0.68 11.87
N LEU A 156 10.57 -0.82 13.16
CA LEU A 156 9.63 -1.82 13.66
C LEU A 156 8.22 -1.54 13.16
N GLY A 157 7.83 -0.26 13.13
CA GLY A 157 6.53 0.13 12.62
C GLY A 157 6.35 -0.16 11.13
N SER A 158 7.36 0.06 10.29
CA SER A 158 7.25 -0.31 8.87
C SER A 158 7.20 -1.83 8.67
N VAL A 159 7.94 -2.61 9.46
CA VAL A 159 7.85 -4.08 9.43
C VAL A 159 6.44 -4.54 9.79
N LEU A 160 5.89 -4.02 10.89
CA LEU A 160 4.54 -4.30 11.31
C LEU A 160 3.51 -3.85 10.26
N GLY A 161 3.66 -2.64 9.73
CA GLY A 161 2.80 -2.06 8.70
C GLY A 161 2.78 -2.86 7.40
N MET A 162 3.92 -3.38 6.94
CA MET A 162 4.00 -4.31 5.81
C MET A 162 3.24 -5.61 6.09
N GLY A 163 3.37 -6.18 7.30
CA GLY A 163 2.63 -7.37 7.70
C GLY A 163 1.12 -7.12 7.70
N MET A 164 0.69 -6.04 8.35
CA MET A 164 -0.73 -5.68 8.47
C MET A 164 -1.35 -5.24 7.14
N GLU A 165 -0.58 -4.63 6.24
CA GLU A 165 -0.99 -4.37 4.86
C GLU A 165 -1.32 -5.69 4.13
N ARG A 166 -0.46 -6.71 4.22
CA ARG A 166 -0.71 -8.01 3.59
C ARG A 166 -1.93 -8.72 4.16
N VAL A 167 -2.12 -8.65 5.48
CA VAL A 167 -3.32 -9.18 6.14
C VAL A 167 -4.58 -8.43 5.67
N SER A 168 -4.51 -7.11 5.57
CA SER A 168 -5.60 -6.28 5.04
C SER A 168 -5.98 -6.67 3.62
N LEU A 169 -5.00 -6.80 2.72
CA LEU A 169 -5.21 -7.25 1.33
C LEU A 169 -5.86 -8.64 1.26
N TYR A 170 -5.41 -9.57 2.10
CA TYR A 170 -6.00 -10.90 2.19
C TYR A 170 -7.49 -10.85 2.57
N PHE A 171 -7.85 -10.04 3.56
CA PHE A 171 -9.24 -9.91 3.99
C PHE A 171 -10.12 -9.22 2.94
N HIS A 172 -9.61 -8.18 2.28
CA HIS A 172 -10.32 -7.51 1.18
C HIS A 172 -10.50 -8.38 -0.07
N SER A 173 -9.63 -9.35 -0.29
CA SER A 173 -9.77 -10.33 -1.38
C SER A 173 -10.98 -11.26 -1.22
N LYS A 174 -11.56 -11.35 -0.01
CA LYS A 174 -12.70 -12.24 0.25
C LYS A 174 -13.99 -11.66 -0.35
N LYS A 175 -14.89 -12.55 -0.80
CA LYS A 175 -16.17 -12.16 -1.40
C LYS A 175 -17.18 -11.65 -0.38
N SER A 176 -17.15 -12.21 0.82
CA SER A 176 -18.06 -11.92 1.93
C SER A 176 -17.71 -10.62 2.64
N TRP A 177 -18.69 -9.72 2.76
CA TRP A 177 -18.50 -8.39 3.36
C TRP A 177 -17.93 -8.39 4.79
N PRO A 178 -18.25 -9.33 5.72
CA PRO A 178 -17.72 -9.29 7.08
C PRO A 178 -16.19 -9.46 7.09
N TYR A 179 -15.66 -10.28 6.18
CA TYR A 179 -14.22 -10.46 6.03
C TYR A 179 -13.57 -9.22 5.43
N ARG A 180 -14.22 -8.54 4.47
CA ARG A 180 -13.71 -7.25 3.95
C ARG A 180 -13.65 -6.20 5.05
N ALA A 181 -14.64 -6.16 5.94
CA ALA A 181 -14.65 -5.25 7.07
C ALA A 181 -13.44 -5.44 8.00
N LEU A 182 -13.01 -6.70 8.24
CA LEU A 182 -11.81 -7.00 9.02
C LEU A 182 -10.54 -6.42 8.37
N GLY A 183 -10.49 -6.31 7.03
CA GLY A 183 -9.36 -5.72 6.32
C GLY A 183 -9.07 -4.28 6.74
N PHE A 184 -10.10 -3.51 7.09
CA PHE A 184 -9.97 -2.13 7.57
C PHE A 184 -9.38 -2.03 8.98
N LEU A 185 -9.52 -3.07 9.81
CA LEU A 185 -8.91 -3.08 11.15
C LEU A 185 -7.38 -3.12 11.06
N PHE A 186 -6.85 -3.87 10.09
CA PHE A 186 -5.41 -4.03 9.91
C PHE A 186 -4.78 -2.88 9.11
N ASN A 187 -5.57 -2.19 8.27
CA ASN A 187 -5.13 -1.01 7.55
C ASN A 187 -6.30 -0.02 7.40
N PRO A 188 -6.52 0.86 8.38
CA PRO A 188 -7.65 1.79 8.35
C PRO A 188 -7.58 2.77 7.18
N PHE A 189 -6.38 3.07 6.67
CA PHE A 189 -6.20 3.98 5.55
C PHE A 189 -6.65 3.40 4.21
N SER A 190 -6.99 2.11 4.14
CA SER A 190 -7.66 1.55 2.96
C SER A 190 -9.13 2.00 2.84
N LEU A 191 -9.71 2.62 3.87
CA LEU A 191 -11.04 3.26 3.81
C LEU A 191 -11.04 4.63 3.15
N LEU A 192 -9.86 5.27 3.01
CA LEU A 192 -9.82 6.63 2.50
C LEU A 192 -10.31 6.68 1.04
N PRO A 193 -11.13 7.67 0.65
CA PRO A 193 -11.70 7.73 -0.69
C PRO A 193 -10.64 7.78 -1.81
N ASP A 194 -9.50 8.42 -1.54
CA ASP A 194 -8.39 8.59 -2.47
C ASP A 194 -7.24 7.58 -2.25
N SER A 195 -7.53 6.53 -1.47
CA SER A 195 -6.60 5.45 -1.20
C SER A 195 -6.24 4.67 -2.47
N GLN A 196 -4.98 4.23 -2.57
CA GLN A 196 -4.44 3.45 -3.68
C GLN A 196 -4.57 1.93 -3.46
N TYR A 197 -5.49 1.51 -2.60
CA TYR A 197 -5.91 0.11 -2.48
C TYR A 197 -7.21 -0.10 -3.28
N LYS A 198 -7.13 -0.89 -4.36
CA LYS A 198 -8.22 -1.00 -5.34
C LYS A 198 -8.33 -2.42 -5.89
N PHE A 199 -9.54 -2.77 -6.36
CA PHE A 199 -9.73 -3.94 -7.20
C PHE A 199 -9.20 -3.65 -8.60
N VAL A 200 -8.37 -4.55 -9.13
CA VAL A 200 -7.85 -4.51 -10.50
C VAL A 200 -8.12 -5.85 -11.18
N ALA A 201 -8.47 -5.81 -12.46
CA ALA A 201 -8.57 -7.01 -13.28
C ALA A 201 -7.18 -7.37 -13.80
N VAL A 202 -6.66 -8.53 -13.40
CA VAL A 202 -5.36 -9.04 -13.84
C VAL A 202 -5.61 -10.15 -14.86
N PRO A 203 -5.00 -10.12 -16.06
CA PRO A 203 -5.15 -11.21 -17.02
C PRO A 203 -4.49 -12.49 -16.48
N ILE A 204 -5.20 -13.60 -16.58
CA ILE A 204 -4.70 -14.93 -16.25
C ILE A 204 -3.92 -15.43 -17.47
N ALA A 205 -2.60 -15.32 -17.43
CA ALA A 205 -1.75 -15.96 -18.43
C ALA A 205 -1.84 -17.49 -18.25
N LYS A 206 -2.53 -18.19 -19.16
CA LYS A 206 -2.46 -19.66 -19.25
C LYS A 206 -1.00 -20.05 -19.54
N LYS A 207 -0.51 -21.13 -18.90
CA LYS A 207 0.89 -21.60 -18.96
C LYS A 207 1.44 -21.82 -20.38
N ASP A 208 0.58 -21.98 -21.38
CA ASP A 208 0.94 -22.26 -22.77
C ASP A 208 0.77 -21.04 -23.71
N PHE A 209 0.54 -19.84 -23.16
CA PHE A 209 0.36 -18.64 -23.97
C PHE A 209 1.71 -18.00 -24.32
N ALA A 210 2.21 -18.26 -25.53
CA ALA A 210 3.29 -17.50 -26.17
C ALA A 210 2.75 -16.11 -26.59
N GLY A 211 2.41 -15.26 -25.63
CA GLY A 211 1.80 -13.96 -25.87
C GLY A 211 2.72 -12.81 -25.49
N LEU A 212 2.83 -11.84 -26.40
CA LEU A 212 3.53 -10.58 -26.21
C LEU A 212 3.00 -9.86 -24.96
N GLN A 213 3.86 -9.65 -23.95
CA GLN A 213 3.50 -8.88 -22.76
C GLN A 213 3.44 -7.39 -23.13
N VAL A 214 2.23 -6.90 -23.38
CA VAL A 214 1.99 -5.47 -23.59
C VAL A 214 1.60 -4.86 -22.25
N SER A 215 2.58 -4.30 -21.53
CA SER A 215 2.31 -3.47 -20.34
C SER A 215 2.09 -2.03 -20.78
N TRP A 216 0.91 -1.48 -20.51
CA TRP A 216 0.65 -0.04 -20.66
C TRP A 216 0.80 0.63 -19.31
N SER A 217 1.79 1.50 -19.17
CA SER A 217 1.88 2.45 -18.06
C SER A 217 1.31 3.78 -18.54
N PHE A 218 0.25 4.27 -17.89
CA PHE A 218 -0.12 5.67 -18.03
C PHE A 218 0.91 6.49 -17.25
N GLN A 219 1.64 7.35 -17.98
CA GLN A 219 2.57 8.34 -17.43
C GLN A 219 1.83 9.46 -16.72
#